data_AF-T0NBV6-F1
#
_entry.id   AF-T0NBV6-F1
#
_cell.length_a   1.000
_cell.length_b   1.000
_cell.length_c   1.000
_cell.angle_alpha   90.00
_cell.angle_beta   90.00
_cell.angle_gamma   90.00
#
_symmetry.space_group_name_H-M   'P 1'
#
loop_
_entity.id
_entity.type
_entity.pdbx_description
1 polymer ?
#
loop_
_entity_poly.entity_id
_entity_poly.type
_entity_poly.pdbx_seq_one_letter_code
_entity_poly.pdbx_strand_id
1 'polypeptide(L)'
;MTTIEGSIDNAWKRGKTTNIHHLIFLPDSLLIFDVLNKREIRKDVIQYLRSDPLTLAPISAVQDVAFYRDSKQIHEQIINMAIEAGNQIEKNIDAEIAKVPPEFQRIDYAEIRYISLKQGKLMGLPLLEISASQGDTEYKLMHNNYEKMARLDDETFQRYSDLLTKTLGARAKVEE
;
A
#
# COMPACT_ATOMS: atom_id res chain seq x y z
N MET A 1 15.49 17.40 11.02
CA MET A 1 14.40 17.07 10.10
C MET A 1 14.84 15.87 9.28
N THR A 2 14.12 14.76 9.39
CA THR A 2 14.40 13.54 8.63
C THR A 2 14.12 13.79 7.15
N THR A 3 15.10 13.47 6.29
CA THR A 3 14.96 13.61 4.83
C THR A 3 14.24 12.38 4.28
N ILE A 4 13.15 12.59 3.54
CA ILE A 4 12.43 11.54 2.81
C ILE A 4 12.86 11.58 1.35
N GLU A 5 13.31 10.44 0.81
CA GLU A 5 13.67 10.29 -0.60
C GLU A 5 12.45 10.04 -1.50
N GLY A 6 11.41 9.44 -0.92
CA GLY A 6 10.11 9.20 -1.52
C GLY A 6 9.35 8.10 -0.78
N SER A 7 8.18 7.74 -1.30
CA SER A 7 7.31 6.74 -0.69
C SER A 7 6.58 5.87 -1.72
N ILE A 8 6.13 4.70 -1.26
CA ILE A 8 5.21 3.81 -1.97
C ILE A 8 3.98 3.63 -1.08
N ASP A 9 2.85 4.15 -1.57
CA ASP A 9 1.58 4.15 -0.85
C ASP A 9 0.76 2.91 -1.23
N ASN A 10 -0.22 2.56 -0.40
CA ASN A 10 -1.17 1.46 -0.67
C ASN A 10 -0.50 0.11 -0.93
N ALA A 11 0.51 -0.24 -0.14
CA ALA A 11 1.18 -1.52 -0.22
C ALA A 11 0.48 -2.57 0.64
N TRP A 12 -0.26 -3.47 0.01
CA TRP A 12 -1.02 -4.52 0.69
C TRP A 12 -0.15 -5.75 0.89
N LYS A 13 0.28 -5.99 2.13
CA LYS A 13 1.12 -7.15 2.45
C LYS A 13 0.37 -8.44 2.16
N ARG A 14 0.99 -9.34 1.39
CA ARG A 14 0.43 -10.66 1.08
C ARG A 14 0.51 -11.56 2.32
N GLY A 15 -0.63 -12.03 2.84
CA GLY A 15 -0.65 -12.90 4.03
C GLY A 15 -1.98 -12.89 4.81
N LYS A 16 -1.94 -13.40 6.06
CA LYS A 16 -3.12 -13.57 6.94
C LYS A 16 -3.71 -12.25 7.46
N THR A 17 -2.89 -11.22 7.61
CA THR A 17 -3.32 -9.86 7.97
C THR A 17 -3.20 -8.98 6.74
N THR A 18 -4.32 -8.48 6.23
CA THR A 18 -4.33 -7.59 5.06
C THR A 18 -4.24 -6.16 5.56
N ASN A 19 -3.10 -5.80 6.14
CA ASN A 19 -2.81 -4.41 6.49
C ASN A 19 -2.35 -3.69 5.23
N ILE A 20 -2.78 -2.43 5.09
CA ILE A 20 -2.30 -1.52 4.07
C ILE A 20 -1.13 -0.78 4.71
N HIS A 21 0.00 -0.78 4.01
CA HIS A 21 1.22 -0.14 4.49
C HIS A 21 1.57 1.06 3.63
N HIS A 22 2.27 1.98 4.27
CA HIS A 22 2.94 3.11 3.63
C HIS A 22 4.44 2.93 3.82
N LEU A 23 5.16 2.84 2.70
CA LEU A 23 6.59 2.54 2.67
C LEU A 23 7.33 3.84 2.43
N ILE A 24 8.10 4.31 3.41
CA ILE A 24 8.87 5.56 3.33
C ILE A 24 10.34 5.23 3.17
N PHE A 25 10.93 5.71 2.08
CA PHE A 25 12.34 5.53 1.76
C PHE A 25 13.14 6.72 2.31
N LEU A 26 14.05 6.40 3.22
CA LEU A 26 15.05 7.33 3.75
C LEU A 26 16.39 7.13 3.04
N PRO A 27 17.42 7.96 3.30
CA PRO A 27 18.72 7.79 2.66
C PRO A 27 19.41 6.44 2.93
N ASP A 28 19.14 5.82 4.08
CA ASP A 28 19.84 4.61 4.56
C ASP A 28 18.92 3.41 4.86
N SER A 29 17.62 3.63 4.87
CA SER A 29 16.65 2.68 5.40
C SER A 29 15.27 2.85 4.80
N LEU A 30 14.49 1.78 4.88
CA LEU A 30 13.07 1.73 4.56
C LEU A 30 12.29 1.68 5.88
N LEU A 31 11.34 2.60 6.04
CA LEU A 31 10.34 2.55 7.10
C LEU A 31 9.01 2.04 6.53
N ILE A 32 8.34 1.16 7.27
CA ILE A 32 7.08 0.53 6.89
C ILE A 32 6.07 0.82 7.99
N PHE A 33 5.08 1.65 7.67
CA PHE A 33 4.00 2.03 8.57
C PHE A 33 2.72 1.30 8.22
N ASP A 34 2.02 0.78 9.21
CA ASP A 34 0.64 0.29 9.04
C ASP A 34 -0.29 1.51 9.01
N VAL A 35 -0.91 1.80 7.86
CA VAL A 35 -1.82 2.96 7.73
C VAL A 35 -3.29 2.59 7.90
N LEU A 36 -3.67 1.35 7.53
CA LEU A 36 -5.02 0.85 7.76
C LEU A 36 -5.01 -0.66 8.01
N ASN A 37 -5.80 -1.10 9.00
CA ASN A 37 -6.07 -2.52 9.23
C ASN A 37 -7.37 -2.94 8.55
N LYS A 38 -7.40 -4.11 7.90
CA LYS A 38 -8.63 -4.69 7.31
C LYS A 38 -9.81 -4.81 8.29
N ARG A 39 -9.56 -4.95 9.59
CA ARG A 39 -10.63 -4.96 10.61
C ARG A 39 -11.31 -3.61 10.75
N GLU A 40 -10.54 -2.53 10.72
CA GLU A 40 -11.04 -1.15 10.80
C GLU A 40 -11.74 -0.78 9.50
N ILE A 41 -11.13 -1.11 8.35
CA ILE A 41 -11.76 -0.99 7.02
C ILE A 41 -13.13 -1.70 7.00
N ARG A 42 -13.23 -2.93 7.50
CA ARG A 42 -14.51 -3.65 7.55
C ARG A 42 -15.53 -2.95 8.44
N LYS A 43 -15.12 -2.41 9.59
CA LYS A 43 -16.02 -1.72 10.51
C LYS A 43 -16.57 -0.45 9.88
N ASP A 44 -15.72 0.35 9.24
CA ASP A 44 -16.10 1.60 8.60
C ASP A 44 -16.96 1.38 7.36
N VAL A 45 -16.65 0.35 6.56
CA VAL A 45 -17.49 -0.08 5.42
C VAL A 45 -18.85 -0.57 5.88
N ILE A 46 -18.92 -1.38 6.95
CA ILE A 46 -20.19 -1.84 7.52
C ILE A 46 -20.99 -0.65 8.08
N GLN A 47 -20.32 0.31 8.72
CA GLN A 47 -20.97 1.50 9.25
C GLN A 47 -21.52 2.40 8.14
N TYR A 48 -20.75 2.59 7.06
CA TYR A 48 -21.16 3.31 5.85
C TYR A 48 -22.40 2.67 5.20
N LEU A 49 -22.37 1.36 4.97
CA LEU A 49 -23.51 0.59 4.43
C LEU A 49 -24.74 0.61 5.34
N ARG A 50 -24.57 0.83 6.65
CA ARG A 50 -25.70 1.00 7.59
C ARG A 50 -26.26 2.41 7.59
N SER A 51 -25.46 3.40 7.22
CA SER A 51 -25.84 4.81 7.23
C SER A 51 -26.47 5.29 5.92
N ASP A 52 -26.33 4.52 4.83
CA ASP A 52 -26.97 4.81 3.56
C ASP A 52 -28.38 4.18 3.50
N PRO A 53 -29.46 4.98 3.40
CA PRO A 53 -30.84 4.47 3.37
C PRO A 53 -31.15 3.59 2.14
N LEU A 54 -30.34 3.64 1.09
CA LEU A 54 -30.56 2.92 -0.17
C LEU A 54 -29.95 1.50 -0.19
N THR A 55 -29.11 1.14 0.79
CA THR A 55 -28.41 -0.16 0.87
C THR A 55 -29.08 -1.15 1.84
N LEU A 56 -30.42 -1.12 1.93
CA LEU A 56 -31.24 -2.13 2.62
C LEU A 56 -31.29 -3.50 1.90
N ALA A 57 -30.16 -3.96 1.35
CA ALA A 57 -30.02 -5.33 0.90
C ALA A 57 -29.59 -6.21 2.09
N PRO A 58 -30.20 -7.39 2.28
CA PRO A 58 -29.80 -8.31 3.34
C PRO A 58 -28.32 -8.67 3.17
N ILE A 59 -27.58 -8.71 4.28
CA ILE A 59 -26.12 -8.97 4.33
C ILE A 59 -25.73 -10.27 3.58
N SER A 60 -26.68 -11.18 3.34
CA SER A 60 -26.49 -12.38 2.52
C SER A 60 -26.45 -12.16 1.00
N ALA A 61 -26.98 -11.06 0.48
CA ALA A 61 -27.01 -10.72 -0.95
C ALA A 61 -25.74 -10.02 -1.45
N VAL A 62 -24.80 -9.73 -0.54
CA VAL A 62 -23.47 -9.14 -0.79
C VAL A 62 -22.55 -10.07 -1.59
N GLN A 63 -22.95 -11.33 -1.80
CA GLN A 63 -22.10 -12.33 -2.45
C GLN A 63 -22.15 -12.32 -3.98
N ASP A 64 -23.17 -11.73 -4.63
CA ASP A 64 -23.31 -11.85 -6.09
C ASP A 64 -23.66 -10.52 -6.81
N VAL A 65 -22.68 -10.04 -7.58
CA VAL A 65 -22.72 -9.14 -8.76
C VAL A 65 -23.26 -7.70 -8.59
N ALA A 66 -24.19 -7.40 -7.67
CA ALA A 66 -24.60 -6.01 -7.39
C ALA A 66 -23.55 -5.19 -6.61
N PHE A 67 -22.53 -5.88 -6.06
CA PHE A 67 -21.47 -5.28 -5.26
C PHE A 67 -20.45 -4.44 -6.06
N TYR A 68 -20.44 -4.49 -7.39
CA TYR A 68 -19.33 -3.93 -8.19
C TYR A 68 -19.27 -2.39 -8.23
N ARG A 69 -20.42 -1.69 -8.20
CA ARG A 69 -20.43 -0.22 -8.19
C ARG A 69 -20.18 0.35 -6.79
N ASP A 70 -20.84 -0.20 -5.79
CA ASP A 70 -20.66 0.23 -4.40
C ASP A 70 -19.27 -0.18 -3.87
N SER A 71 -18.72 -1.32 -4.33
CA SER A 71 -17.33 -1.70 -4.00
C SER A 71 -16.29 -0.81 -4.65
N LYS A 72 -16.54 -0.23 -5.84
CA LYS A 72 -15.60 0.71 -6.47
C LYS A 72 -15.39 1.94 -5.60
N GLN A 73 -16.50 2.60 -5.24
CA GLN A 73 -16.45 3.79 -4.40
C GLN A 73 -15.84 3.50 -3.02
N ILE A 74 -16.22 2.37 -2.41
CA ILE A 74 -15.65 1.93 -1.13
C ILE A 74 -14.15 1.67 -1.26
N HIS A 75 -13.68 1.04 -2.34
CA HIS A 75 -12.27 0.75 -2.53
C HIS A 75 -11.45 2.01 -2.82
N GLU A 76 -11.98 2.91 -3.67
CA GLU A 76 -11.37 4.23 -3.90
C GLU A 76 -11.28 5.02 -2.60
N GLN A 77 -12.31 4.96 -1.75
CA GLN A 77 -12.28 5.59 -0.43
C GLN A 77 -11.19 4.98 0.48
N ILE A 78 -11.06 3.64 0.52
CA ILE A 78 -10.00 2.96 1.29
C ILE A 78 -8.60 3.38 0.80
N ILE A 79 -8.40 3.43 -0.53
CA ILE A 79 -7.15 3.87 -1.15
C ILE A 79 -6.85 5.31 -0.73
N ASN A 80 -7.83 6.21 -0.85
CA ASN A 80 -7.66 7.63 -0.52
C ASN A 80 -7.36 7.83 0.97
N MET A 81 -8.04 7.10 1.86
CA MET A 81 -7.77 7.14 3.31
C MET A 81 -6.34 6.68 3.62
N ALA A 82 -5.86 5.62 2.98
CA ALA A 82 -4.49 5.14 3.16
C ALA A 82 -3.45 6.15 2.65
N ILE A 83 -3.70 6.78 1.48
CA ILE A 83 -2.84 7.85 0.94
C ILE A 83 -2.81 9.04 1.91
N GLU A 84 -3.97 9.46 2.41
CA GLU A 84 -4.06 10.58 3.33
C GLU A 84 -3.32 10.28 4.64
N ALA A 85 -3.52 9.11 5.23
CA ALA A 85 -2.81 8.67 6.42
C ALA A 85 -1.29 8.63 6.20
N GLY A 86 -0.84 8.07 5.07
CA GLY A 86 0.57 8.05 4.68
C GLY A 86 1.18 9.46 4.55
N ASN A 87 0.47 10.37 3.88
CA ASN A 87 0.89 11.77 3.75
C ASN A 87 0.98 12.50 5.10
N GLN A 88 0.11 12.16 6.07
CA GLN A 88 0.20 12.73 7.42
C GLN A 88 1.42 12.19 8.18
N ILE A 89 1.77 10.92 8.00
CA ILE A 89 2.99 10.34 8.56
C ILE A 89 4.22 11.05 7.98
N GLU A 90 4.29 11.24 6.67
CA GLU A 90 5.42 11.93 6.02
C GLU A 90 5.62 13.36 6.54
N LYS A 91 4.52 14.12 6.67
CA LYS A 91 4.56 15.49 7.21
C LYS A 91 5.07 15.57 8.64
N ASN A 92 4.85 14.52 9.42
CA ASN A 92 5.17 14.45 10.85
C ASN A 92 6.24 13.39 11.17
N ILE A 93 7.08 13.03 10.18
CA ILE A 93 7.95 11.86 10.25
C ILE A 93 8.87 11.85 11.48
N ASP A 94 9.38 13.02 11.89
CA ASP A 94 10.25 13.14 13.07
C ASP A 94 9.50 12.77 14.37
N ALA A 95 8.22 13.14 14.46
CA ALA A 95 7.39 12.80 15.62
C ALA A 95 6.99 11.32 15.61
N GLU A 96 6.65 10.78 14.43
CA GLU A 96 6.29 9.38 14.24
C GLU A 96 7.46 8.43 14.58
N ILE A 97 8.69 8.79 14.18
CA ILE A 97 9.90 8.02 14.51
C ILE A 97 10.23 8.09 16.02
N ALA A 98 9.86 9.18 16.69
CA ALA A 98 10.15 9.39 18.12
C ALA A 98 9.16 8.68 19.08
N LYS A 99 8.05 8.11 18.57
CA LYS A 99 7.06 7.41 19.39
C LYS A 99 7.64 6.17 20.08
N VAL A 100 7.17 5.90 21.29
CA VAL A 100 7.55 4.73 22.09
C VAL A 100 6.29 4.03 22.63
N PRO A 101 6.04 2.75 22.31
CA PRO A 101 6.85 1.90 21.42
C PRO A 101 6.78 2.37 19.95
N PRO A 102 7.78 2.02 19.10
CA PRO A 102 7.72 2.32 17.67
C PRO A 102 6.49 1.69 17.02
N GLU A 103 5.78 2.48 16.21
CA GLU A 103 4.59 2.06 15.46
C GLU A 103 4.92 1.71 13.99
N PHE A 104 6.19 1.45 13.69
CA PHE A 104 6.69 1.13 12.35
C PHE A 104 7.75 0.02 12.39
N GLN A 105 7.93 -0.64 11.26
CA GLN A 105 9.06 -1.52 11.02
C GLN A 105 10.14 -0.74 10.26
N ARG A 106 11.41 -0.92 10.67
CA ARG A 106 12.58 -0.40 9.94
C ARG A 106 13.36 -1.55 9.32
N ILE A 107 13.78 -1.38 8.06
CA ILE A 107 14.70 -2.27 7.37
C ILE A 107 15.86 -1.42 6.84
N ASP A 108 17.06 -1.63 7.37
CA ASP A 108 18.23 -0.94 6.85
C ASP A 108 18.57 -1.46 5.46
N TYR A 109 18.99 -0.58 4.54
CA TYR A 109 19.31 -1.00 3.18
C TYR A 109 20.44 -2.01 3.14
N ALA A 110 21.33 -2.06 4.14
CA ALA A 110 22.35 -3.09 4.25
C ALA A 110 21.76 -4.52 4.34
N GLU A 111 20.55 -4.67 4.86
CA GLU A 111 19.87 -5.97 4.98
C GLU A 111 19.08 -6.35 3.73
N ILE A 112 18.83 -5.39 2.83
CA ILE A 112 18.08 -5.61 1.59
C ILE A 112 19.00 -6.22 0.53
N ARG A 113 18.66 -7.43 0.09
CA ARG A 113 19.32 -8.13 -1.01
C ARG A 113 18.88 -7.56 -2.35
N TYR A 114 17.57 -7.45 -2.55
CA TYR A 114 16.98 -6.76 -3.70
C TYR A 114 15.55 -6.31 -3.39
N ILE A 115 15.07 -5.34 -4.17
CA ILE A 115 13.65 -5.02 -4.28
C ILE A 115 13.24 -5.21 -5.74
N SER A 116 12.16 -5.95 -5.99
CA SER A 116 11.56 -6.12 -7.32
C SER A 116 10.24 -5.36 -7.40
N LEU A 117 10.11 -4.48 -8.38
CA LEU A 117 8.87 -3.79 -8.73
C LEU A 117 8.36 -4.34 -10.05
N LYS A 118 7.13 -4.86 -10.03
CA LYS A 118 6.43 -5.38 -11.21
C LYS A 118 5.25 -4.47 -11.49
N GLN A 119 5.17 -3.92 -12.70
CA GLN A 119 4.10 -2.98 -13.06
C GLN A 119 2.71 -3.64 -13.06
N GLY A 120 2.66 -4.96 -13.24
CA GLY A 120 1.41 -5.70 -13.43
C GLY A 120 1.05 -5.84 -14.91
N LYS A 121 0.25 -6.86 -15.22
CA LYS A 121 -0.20 -7.25 -16.57
C LYS A 121 -1.68 -7.57 -16.52
N LEU A 122 -2.29 -7.78 -17.69
CA LEU A 122 -3.71 -8.13 -17.82
C LEU A 122 -4.19 -9.28 -16.90
N MET A 123 -3.30 -10.21 -16.52
CA MET A 123 -3.56 -11.37 -15.66
C MET A 123 -2.75 -11.39 -14.35
N GLY A 124 -2.02 -10.32 -14.02
CA GLY A 124 -1.14 -10.30 -12.84
C GLY A 124 -1.08 -8.91 -12.21
N LEU A 125 -1.38 -8.82 -10.92
CA LEU A 125 -1.40 -7.54 -10.21
C LEU A 125 0.00 -6.91 -10.12
N PRO A 126 0.09 -5.57 -9.99
CA PRO A 126 1.33 -4.92 -9.62
C PRO A 126 1.82 -5.40 -8.26
N LEU A 127 3.13 -5.62 -8.16
CA LEU A 127 3.77 -6.24 -7.00
C LEU A 127 5.07 -5.54 -6.66
N LEU A 128 5.31 -5.39 -5.36
CA LEU A 128 6.61 -5.04 -4.80
C LEU A 128 7.08 -6.21 -3.94
N GLU A 129 8.21 -6.79 -4.28
CA GLU A 129 8.85 -7.84 -3.49
C GLU A 129 10.11 -7.27 -2.84
N ILE A 130 10.23 -7.40 -1.54
CA ILE A 130 11.39 -6.99 -0.76
C ILE A 130 12.05 -8.25 -0.22
N SER A 131 13.23 -8.58 -0.74
CA SER A 131 14.05 -9.68 -0.21
C SER A 131 15.10 -9.12 0.73
N ALA A 132 15.00 -9.49 2.01
CA ALA A 132 15.91 -9.05 3.06
C ALA A 132 16.52 -10.24 3.81
N SER A 133 17.56 -10.00 4.61
CA SER A 133 18.22 -11.02 5.43
C SER A 133 17.25 -11.81 6.34
N GLN A 134 16.19 -11.17 6.80
CA GLN A 134 15.18 -11.75 7.70
C GLN A 134 14.05 -12.50 6.98
N GLY A 135 14.02 -12.43 5.64
CA GLY A 135 13.01 -13.09 4.80
C GLY A 135 12.47 -12.17 3.70
N ASP A 136 11.62 -12.77 2.87
CA ASP A 136 11.00 -12.08 1.73
C ASP A 136 9.60 -11.59 2.11
N THR A 137 9.27 -10.36 1.71
CA THR A 137 7.93 -9.79 1.90
C THR A 137 7.39 -9.30 0.57
N GLU A 138 6.17 -9.72 0.24
CA GLU A 138 5.47 -9.29 -0.96
C GLU A 138 4.33 -8.33 -0.64
N TYR A 139 4.24 -7.23 -1.38
CA TYR A 139 3.18 -6.26 -1.34
C TYR A 139 2.46 -6.18 -2.69
N LYS A 140 1.13 -6.21 -2.66
CA LYS A 140 0.29 -5.86 -3.81
C LYS A 140 0.09 -4.35 -3.81
N LEU A 141 0.33 -3.70 -4.94
CA LEU A 141 0.22 -2.24 -5.04
C LEU A 141 -1.17 -1.88 -5.56
N MET A 142 -2.08 -1.53 -4.67
CA MET A 142 -3.51 -1.43 -5.00
C MET A 142 -3.89 -0.02 -5.48
N HIS A 143 -3.20 0.50 -6.50
CA HIS A 143 -3.61 1.71 -7.21
C HIS A 143 -4.45 1.31 -8.45
N ASN A 144 -5.60 1.95 -8.68
CA ASN A 144 -6.43 1.80 -9.89
C ASN A 144 -7.06 0.42 -10.20
N ASN A 145 -7.41 -0.40 -9.21
CA ASN A 145 -7.93 -1.77 -9.45
C ASN A 145 -9.27 -1.89 -10.22
N TYR A 146 -10.01 -0.79 -10.44
CA TYR A 146 -11.34 -0.86 -11.06
C TYR A 146 -11.35 -0.59 -12.56
N GLU A 147 -10.30 0.03 -13.11
CA GLU A 147 -10.21 0.32 -14.54
C GLU A 147 -9.48 -0.80 -15.28
N LYS A 148 -9.99 -2.04 -15.20
CA LYS A 148 -9.66 -3.19 -16.08
C LYS A 148 -8.17 -3.55 -16.31
N MET A 149 -7.18 -2.85 -15.77
CA MET A 149 -5.80 -2.97 -16.26
C MET A 149 -4.83 -3.64 -15.29
N ALA A 150 -5.20 -3.90 -14.02
CA ALA A 150 -4.37 -4.67 -13.08
C ALA A 150 -2.88 -4.28 -13.14
N ARG A 151 -2.60 -3.00 -13.42
CA ARG A 151 -1.30 -2.43 -13.77
C ARG A 151 -1.26 -1.03 -13.17
N LEU A 152 -0.11 -0.64 -12.63
CA LEU A 152 0.13 0.74 -12.27
C LEU A 152 0.10 1.60 -13.53
N ASP A 153 -0.51 2.78 -13.46
CA ASP A 153 -0.34 3.78 -14.51
C ASP A 153 1.15 4.11 -14.70
N ASP A 154 1.51 4.51 -15.92
CA ASP A 154 2.92 4.67 -16.29
C ASP A 154 3.62 5.76 -15.45
N GLU A 155 2.89 6.80 -15.03
CA GLU A 155 3.43 7.86 -14.17
C GLU A 155 3.79 7.32 -12.77
N THR A 156 2.85 6.60 -12.13
CA THR A 156 3.08 5.99 -10.81
C THR A 156 4.17 4.94 -10.87
N PHE A 157 4.21 4.12 -11.92
CA PHE A 157 5.26 3.13 -12.09
C PHE A 157 6.63 3.77 -12.28
N GLN A 158 6.74 4.79 -13.14
CA GLN A 158 8.00 5.50 -13.37
C GLN A 158 8.48 6.16 -12.08
N ARG A 159 7.59 6.80 -11.32
CA ARG A 159 7.91 7.40 -10.02
C ARG A 159 8.48 6.37 -9.04
N TYR A 160 7.86 5.20 -8.93
CA TYR A 160 8.35 4.13 -8.05
C TYR A 160 9.66 3.51 -8.56
N SER A 161 9.79 3.33 -9.88
CA SER A 161 11.02 2.88 -10.52
C SER A 161 12.19 3.80 -10.19
N ASP A 162 12.03 5.10 -10.45
CA ASP A 162 13.05 6.12 -10.20
C ASP A 162 13.44 6.19 -8.73
N LEU A 163 12.46 6.12 -7.82
CA LEU A 163 12.70 6.06 -6.38
C LEU A 163 13.55 4.85 -6.00
N LEU A 164 13.18 3.65 -6.46
CA LEU A 164 13.91 2.42 -6.13
C LEU A 164 15.31 2.41 -6.73
N THR A 165 15.46 2.84 -7.99
CA THR A 165 16.78 2.94 -8.63
C THR A 165 17.66 3.96 -7.93
N LYS A 166 17.10 5.10 -7.49
CA LYS A 166 17.84 6.12 -6.72
C LYS A 166 18.30 5.59 -5.36
N THR A 167 17.45 4.88 -4.62
CA THR A 167 17.75 4.46 -3.24
C THR A 167 18.57 3.17 -3.17
N LEU A 168 18.35 2.23 -4.09
CA LEU A 168 18.94 0.89 -4.04
C LEU A 168 19.90 0.57 -5.19
N GLY A 169 19.96 1.40 -6.23
CA GLY A 169 20.84 1.23 -7.38
C GLY A 169 20.63 -0.14 -8.04
N ALA A 170 21.73 -0.90 -8.21
CA ALA A 170 21.72 -2.22 -8.84
C ALA A 170 20.88 -3.28 -8.11
N ARG A 171 20.43 -3.01 -6.88
CA ARG A 171 19.53 -3.91 -6.11
C ARG A 171 18.05 -3.68 -6.41
N ALA A 172 17.70 -2.60 -7.11
CA ALA A 172 16.38 -2.40 -7.65
C ALA A 172 16.23 -3.18 -8.97
N LYS A 173 15.22 -4.05 -9.04
CA LYS A 173 14.86 -4.84 -10.23
C LYS A 173 13.49 -4.38 -10.70
N VAL A 174 13.42 -3.67 -11.82
CA VAL A 174 12.18 -3.12 -12.34
C VAL A 174 11.74 -3.95 -13.54
N GLU A 175 10.50 -4.43 -13.52
CA GLU A 175 9.90 -5.29 -14.54
C GLU A 175 8.56 -4.72 -15.02
N GLU A 176 8.46 -4.50 -16.33
CA GLU A 176 7.21 -4.11 -17.02
C GLU A 176 6.30 -5.31 -17.35
#